data_AF-A0A938ARR0-F1
#
_entry.id   AF-A0A938ARR0-F1
#
_cell.length_a   1.000
_cell.length_b   1.000
_cell.length_c   1.000
_cell.angle_alpha   90.00
_cell.angle_beta   90.00
_cell.angle_gamma   90.00
#
_symmetry.space_group_name_H-M   'P 1'
#
loop_
_entity.id
_entity.type
_entity.pdbx_description
1 polymer ?
#
loop_
_entity_poly.entity_id
_entity_poly.type
_entity_poly.pdbx_seq_one_letter_code
_entity_poly.pdbx_strand_id
1 'polypeptide(L)'
;MPTRQTFADRLQLLQDEVLVLGSMVEEALGESVELLKRRDLAGSKRLIANDRLINEKRFALESECLVLLATQQPMASDLRVLAAILDITTELERIGDYAKGIARINLMMGEQPLLKPLIDIPRMVVKV
;
A
#
# COMPACT_ATOMS: atom_id res chain seq x y z
N MET A 1 3.53 22.10 -30.06
CA MET A 1 3.91 21.80 -28.66
C MET A 1 2.77 21.00 -28.03
N PRO A 2 2.85 19.67 -27.89
CA PRO A 2 1.76 18.86 -27.33
C PRO A 2 1.92 18.67 -25.81
N THR A 3 2.28 19.74 -25.08
CA THR A 3 2.60 19.68 -23.64
C THR A 3 1.43 19.23 -22.77
N ARG A 4 0.20 19.61 -23.13
CA ARG A 4 -0.99 19.24 -22.36
C ARG A 4 -1.40 17.77 -22.49
N GLN A 5 -1.21 17.18 -23.66
CA GLN A 5 -1.51 15.75 -23.87
C GLN A 5 -0.53 14.90 -23.06
N THR A 6 0.76 15.22 -23.14
CA THR A 6 1.81 14.53 -22.38
C THR A 6 1.59 14.62 -20.87
N PHE A 7 1.14 15.77 -20.35
CA PHE A 7 0.78 15.90 -18.94
C PHE A 7 -0.39 14.96 -18.57
N ALA A 8 -1.47 14.97 -19.36
CA ALA A 8 -2.64 14.13 -19.10
C ALA A 8 -2.28 12.63 -19.10
N ASP A 9 -1.48 12.18 -20.05
CA ASP A 9 -1.04 10.79 -20.15
C ASP A 9 -0.18 10.39 -18.93
N ARG A 10 0.72 11.28 -18.48
CA ARG A 10 1.54 11.06 -17.28
C ARG A 10 0.73 11.07 -15.99
N LEU A 11 -0.27 11.94 -15.90
CA LEU A 11 -1.19 11.99 -14.77
C LEU A 11 -2.02 10.71 -14.69
N GLN A 12 -2.48 10.19 -15.82
CA GLN A 12 -3.19 8.90 -15.87
C GLN A 12 -2.29 7.76 -15.40
N LEU A 13 -1.04 7.72 -15.87
CA LEU A 13 -0.07 6.71 -15.43
C LEU A 13 0.14 6.74 -13.91
N LEU A 14 0.23 7.92 -13.30
CA LEU A 14 0.33 8.05 -11.83
C LEU A 14 -0.91 7.46 -11.13
N GLN A 15 -2.11 7.71 -11.65
CA GLN A 15 -3.34 7.15 -11.08
C GLN A 15 -3.36 5.62 -11.18
N ASP A 16 -2.94 5.07 -12.32
CA ASP A 16 -2.85 3.62 -12.52
C ASP A 16 -1.83 3.01 -11.54
N GLU A 17 -0.69 3.66 -11.34
CA GLU A 17 0.34 3.22 -10.39
C GLU A 17 -0.13 3.26 -8.93
N VAL A 18 -0.99 4.23 -8.56
CA VAL A 18 -1.67 4.25 -7.25
C VAL A 18 -2.60 3.05 -7.09
N LEU A 19 -3.34 2.65 -8.12
CA LEU A 19 -4.19 1.45 -8.07
C LEU A 19 -3.35 0.18 -7.87
N VAL A 20 -2.18 0.11 -8.49
CA VAL A 20 -1.25 -1.01 -8.28
C VAL A 20 -0.74 -1.03 -6.83
N LEU A 21 -0.32 0.12 -6.27
CA LEU A 21 0.05 0.21 -4.85
C LEU A 21 -1.09 -0.23 -3.94
N GLY A 22 -2.32 0.22 -4.22
CA GLY A 22 -3.51 -0.18 -3.47
C GLY A 22 -3.75 -1.69 -3.50
N SER A 23 -3.56 -2.32 -4.66
CA SER A 23 -3.67 -3.78 -4.81
C SER A 23 -2.61 -4.53 -3.99
N MET A 24 -1.36 -4.04 -3.99
CA MET A 24 -0.27 -4.63 -3.18
C MET A 24 -0.58 -4.54 -1.68
N VAL A 25 -1.10 -3.40 -1.23
CA VAL A 25 -1.46 -3.16 0.17
C VAL A 25 -2.65 -4.04 0.59
N GLU A 26 -3.65 -4.19 -0.28
CA GLU A 26 -4.79 -5.06 -0.04
C GLU A 26 -4.38 -6.53 0.09
N GLU A 27 -3.49 -6.99 -0.80
CA GLU A 27 -2.93 -8.35 -0.74
C GLU A 27 -2.15 -8.57 0.56
N ALA A 28 -1.27 -7.63 0.93
CA ALA A 28 -0.51 -7.71 2.18
C ALA A 28 -1.41 -7.74 3.42
N LEU A 29 -2.48 -6.93 3.43
CA LEU A 29 -3.45 -6.93 4.53
C LEU A 29 -4.16 -8.29 4.65
N GLY A 30 -4.69 -8.81 3.53
CA GLY A 30 -5.32 -10.12 3.45
C GLY A 30 -4.39 -11.26 3.91
N GLU A 31 -3.16 -11.25 3.39
CA GLU A 31 -2.13 -12.23 3.76
C GLU A 31 -1.81 -12.15 5.25
N SER A 32 -1.61 -10.95 5.81
CA SER A 32 -1.26 -10.78 7.23
C SER A 32 -2.28 -11.40 8.18
N VAL A 33 -3.57 -11.27 7.86
CA VAL A 33 -4.68 -11.83 8.64
C VAL A 33 -4.72 -13.35 8.52
N GLU A 34 -4.53 -13.90 7.32
CA GLU A 34 -4.48 -15.35 7.11
C GLU A 34 -3.26 -15.98 7.80
N LEU A 35 -2.10 -15.33 7.77
CA LEU A 35 -0.89 -15.78 8.46
C LEU A 35 -1.09 -15.80 9.98
N LEU A 36 -1.72 -14.76 10.55
CA LEU A 36 -2.08 -14.72 11.96
C LEU A 36 -3.05 -15.85 12.35
N LYS A 37 -4.10 -16.06 11.55
CA LYS A 37 -5.10 -17.11 11.77
C LYS A 37 -4.49 -18.52 11.72
N ARG A 38 -3.59 -18.77 10.77
CA ARG A 38 -2.91 -20.06 10.59
C ARG A 38 -1.70 -20.25 11.49
N ARG A 39 -1.30 -19.22 12.25
CA ARG A 39 -0.07 -19.21 13.05
C ARG A 39 1.19 -19.46 12.22
N ASP A 40 1.20 -18.98 10.97
CA ASP A 40 2.34 -19.17 10.07
C ASP A 40 3.44 -18.13 10.34
N LEU A 41 4.40 -18.52 11.17
CA LEU A 41 5.54 -17.67 11.52
C LEU A 41 6.50 -17.46 10.33
N ALA A 42 6.63 -18.46 9.45
CA ALA A 42 7.53 -18.36 8.31
C ALA A 42 6.98 -17.37 7.27
N GLY A 43 5.69 -17.46 6.97
CA GLY A 43 5.01 -16.49 6.13
C GLY A 43 5.01 -15.09 6.74
N SER A 44 4.83 -14.96 8.05
CA SER A 44 4.92 -13.64 8.73
C SER A 44 6.28 -12.97 8.53
N LYS A 45 7.38 -13.75 8.59
CA LYS A 45 8.73 -13.23 8.29
C LYS A 45 8.86 -12.78 6.84
N ARG A 46 8.30 -13.54 5.88
CA ARG A 46 8.32 -13.18 4.46
C ARG A 46 7.53 -11.89 4.19
N LEU A 47 6.32 -11.76 4.76
CA LEU A 47 5.50 -10.56 4.62
C LEU A 47 6.25 -9.32 5.13
N ILE A 48 6.86 -9.41 6.32
CA ILE A 48 7.66 -8.31 6.89
C ILE A 48 8.83 -7.93 5.95
N ALA A 49 9.47 -8.91 5.30
CA ALA A 49 10.55 -8.63 4.34
C ALA A 49 10.04 -8.04 3.01
N ASN A 50 8.83 -8.40 2.59
CA ASN A 50 8.21 -7.95 1.33
C ASN A 50 7.61 -6.54 1.44
N ASP A 51 7.35 -6.04 2.65
CA ASP A 51 6.91 -4.65 2.91
C ASP A 51 7.79 -3.58 2.22
N ARG A 52 9.08 -3.88 2.02
CA ARG A 52 10.00 -3.01 1.26
C ARG A 52 9.50 -2.70 -0.16
N LEU A 53 8.77 -3.62 -0.80
CA LEU A 53 8.26 -3.44 -2.16
C LEU A 53 7.13 -2.39 -2.19
N ILE A 54 6.28 -2.36 -1.16
CA ILE A 54 5.24 -1.32 -0.98
C ILE A 54 5.93 0.04 -0.79
N ASN A 55 6.95 0.08 0.05
CA ASN A 55 7.76 1.27 0.29
C ASN A 55 8.46 1.78 -0.98
N GLU A 56 9.13 0.91 -1.74
CA GLU A 56 9.76 1.23 -3.02
C GLU A 56 8.75 1.81 -4.03
N LYS A 57 7.56 1.19 -4.15
CA LYS A 57 6.48 1.68 -5.01
C LYS A 57 5.98 3.07 -4.58
N ARG A 58 5.83 3.30 -3.26
CA ARG A 58 5.47 4.60 -2.69
C ARG A 58 6.48 5.69 -3.06
N PHE A 59 7.77 5.43 -2.87
CA PHE A 59 8.85 6.37 -3.22
C PHE A 59 8.89 6.65 -4.73
N ALA A 60 8.67 5.64 -5.57
CA ALA A 60 8.62 5.81 -7.02
C ALA A 60 7.46 6.73 -7.45
N LEU A 61 6.26 6.50 -6.90
CA LEU A 61 5.08 7.35 -7.11
C LEU A 61 5.33 8.80 -6.69
N GLU A 62 5.88 8.99 -5.48
CA GLU A 62 6.24 10.31 -4.95
C GLU A 62 7.23 11.04 -5.88
N SER A 63 8.27 10.34 -6.34
CA SER A 63 9.27 10.91 -7.24
C SER A 63 8.68 11.32 -8.59
N GLU A 64 7.86 10.47 -9.22
CA GLU A 64 7.22 10.78 -10.50
C GLU A 64 6.24 11.96 -10.36
N CYS A 65 5.53 12.04 -9.25
CA CYS A 65 4.64 13.17 -8.96
C CYS A 65 5.43 14.49 -8.84
N LEU A 66 6.56 14.49 -8.14
CA LEU A 66 7.45 15.66 -8.03
C LEU A 66 8.06 16.06 -9.38
N VAL A 67 8.45 15.09 -10.22
CA VAL A 67 8.92 15.35 -11.59
C VAL A 67 7.84 16.02 -12.43
N LEU A 68 6.59 15.54 -12.34
CA LEU A 68 5.50 16.11 -13.10
C LEU A 68 5.16 17.54 -12.65
N LEU A 69 5.18 17.79 -11.33
CA LEU A 69 5.04 19.13 -10.74
C LEU A 69 6.11 20.09 -11.26
N ALA A 70 7.37 19.65 -11.24
CA ALA A 70 8.51 20.48 -11.62
C ALA A 70 8.56 20.79 -13.13
N THR A 71 8.13 19.87 -13.98
CA THR A 71 8.34 19.96 -15.44
C THR A 71 7.16 20.51 -16.23
N GLN A 72 5.93 20.44 -15.72
CA GLN A 72 4.73 20.75 -16.51
C GLN A 72 3.95 21.99 -16.05
N GLN A 73 4.36 22.65 -14.97
CA GLN A 73 3.67 23.84 -14.40
C GLN A 73 2.14 23.68 -14.33
N PRO A 74 1.64 22.65 -13.61
CA PRO A 74 0.22 22.30 -13.58
C PRO A 74 -0.67 23.44 -13.07
N MET A 75 -1.90 23.52 -13.59
CA MET A 75 -2.89 24.50 -13.12
C MET A 75 -3.47 24.10 -11.75
N ALA A 76 -4.25 24.98 -11.13
CA ALA A 76 -4.80 24.77 -9.79
C ALA A 76 -5.67 23.50 -9.62
N SER A 77 -6.31 23.00 -10.67
CA SER A 77 -7.01 21.71 -10.66
C SER A 77 -6.03 20.54 -10.63
N ASP A 78 -5.03 20.59 -11.48
CA ASP A 78 -4.02 19.56 -11.69
C ASP A 78 -3.14 19.39 -10.44
N LEU A 79 -2.77 20.52 -9.82
CA LEU A 79 -2.08 20.56 -8.54
C LEU A 79 -2.85 19.84 -7.43
N ARG A 80 -4.18 20.03 -7.36
CA ARG A 80 -5.02 19.35 -6.37
C ARG A 80 -5.06 17.84 -6.58
N VAL A 81 -5.10 17.38 -7.83
CA VAL A 81 -5.06 15.94 -8.13
C VAL A 81 -3.71 15.35 -7.72
N LEU A 82 -2.60 16.03 -8.04
CA LEU A 82 -1.26 15.57 -7.66
C LEU A 82 -1.06 15.55 -6.13
N ALA A 83 -1.57 16.56 -5.42
CA ALA A 83 -1.57 16.56 -3.96
C ALA A 83 -2.37 15.38 -3.39
N ALA A 84 -3.56 15.12 -3.92
CA ALA A 84 -4.36 13.97 -3.50
C ALA A 84 -3.65 12.63 -3.77
N ILE A 85 -2.95 12.50 -4.89
CA ILE A 85 -2.14 11.31 -5.20
C ILE A 85 -1.06 11.08 -4.13
N LEU A 86 -0.33 12.13 -3.72
CA LEU A 86 0.69 12.04 -2.67
C LEU A 86 0.10 11.63 -1.32
N ASP A 87 -1.02 12.24 -0.93
CA ASP A 87 -1.71 11.93 0.32
C ASP A 87 -2.22 10.49 0.34
N ILE A 88 -2.90 10.06 -0.73
CA ILE A 88 -3.41 8.68 -0.87
C ILE A 88 -2.27 7.67 -0.83
N THR A 89 -1.18 7.95 -1.55
CA THR A 89 0.00 7.08 -1.60
C THR A 89 0.63 6.89 -0.21
N THR A 90 0.65 7.96 0.59
CA THR A 90 1.13 7.92 1.98
C THR A 90 0.21 7.08 2.86
N GLU A 91 -1.11 7.28 2.77
CA GLU A 91 -2.06 6.50 3.55
C GLU A 91 -2.09 5.02 3.16
N LEU A 92 -1.88 4.69 1.88
CA LEU A 92 -1.73 3.31 1.42
C LEU A 92 -0.50 2.63 2.04
N GLU A 93 0.65 3.31 2.08
CA GLU A 93 1.84 2.76 2.73
C GLU A 93 1.61 2.52 4.23
N ARG A 94 0.94 3.45 4.92
CA ARG A 94 0.56 3.28 6.33
C ARG A 94 -0.32 2.06 6.57
N ILE A 95 -1.23 1.73 5.65
CA ILE A 95 -2.04 0.50 5.72
C ILE A 95 -1.15 -0.73 5.54
N GLY A 96 -0.19 -0.71 4.60
CA GLY A 96 0.81 -1.76 4.45
C GLY A 96 1.64 -1.97 5.73
N ASP A 97 2.02 -0.88 6.38
CA ASP A 97 2.72 -0.84 7.65
C ASP A 97 1.91 -1.53 8.78
N TYR A 98 0.58 -1.35 8.79
CA TYR A 98 -0.30 -2.07 9.70
C TYR A 98 -0.36 -3.58 9.40
N ALA A 99 -0.37 -3.98 8.12
CA ALA A 99 -0.29 -5.39 7.74
C ALA A 99 1.03 -6.04 8.21
N LYS A 100 2.17 -5.35 8.05
CA LYS A 100 3.45 -5.74 8.65
C LYS A 100 3.36 -5.84 10.17
N GLY A 101 2.64 -4.92 10.82
CA GLY A 101 2.37 -4.94 12.26
C GLY A 101 1.63 -6.20 12.72
N ILE A 102 0.60 -6.62 12.00
CA ILE A 102 -0.14 -7.87 12.27
C ILE A 102 0.79 -9.08 12.18
N ALA A 103 1.63 -9.15 11.15
CA ALA A 103 2.63 -10.22 11.01
C ALA A 103 3.65 -10.22 12.17
N ARG A 104 4.11 -9.04 12.62
CA ARG A 104 4.98 -8.93 13.81
C ARG A 104 4.31 -9.43 15.08
N ILE A 105 3.04 -9.11 15.28
CA ILE A 105 2.26 -9.62 16.43
C ILE A 105 2.23 -11.15 16.41
N ASN A 106 1.98 -11.77 15.25
CA ASN A 106 1.99 -13.22 15.12
C ASN A 106 3.34 -13.83 15.55
N LEU A 107 4.46 -13.21 15.14
CA LEU A 107 5.81 -13.61 15.57
C LEU A 107 6.03 -13.47 17.08
N MET A 108 5.59 -12.35 17.67
CA MET A 108 5.73 -12.10 19.11
C MET A 108 4.95 -13.10 19.97
N MET A 109 3.80 -13.57 19.48
CA MET A 109 3.02 -14.60 20.14
C MET A 109 3.71 -15.99 20.09
N GLY A 110 4.68 -16.18 19.19
CA GLY A 110 5.44 -17.43 19.05
C GLY A 110 4.55 -18.64 18.72
N GLU A 111 4.99 -19.82 19.19
CA GLU A 111 4.29 -21.09 18.95
C GLU A 111 3.15 -21.36 19.94
N GLN A 112 2.84 -20.41 20.83
CA GLN A 112 1.74 -20.58 21.77
C GLN A 112 0.41 -20.68 21.03
N PRO A 113 -0.50 -21.56 21.49
CA PRO A 113 -1.84 -21.63 20.94
C PRO A 113 -2.60 -20.34 21.24
N LEU A 114 -3.57 -20.02 20.37
CA LEU A 114 -4.47 -18.90 20.63
C LEU A 114 -5.32 -19.20 21.87
N LEU A 115 -5.51 -18.19 22.73
CA LEU A 115 -6.41 -18.30 23.89
C LEU A 115 -7.85 -18.60 23.46
N LYS A 116 -8.26 -18.05 22.32
CA LYS A 116 -9.55 -18.33 21.66
C LYS A 116 -9.38 -18.29 20.13
N PRO A 117 -10.22 -19.01 19.37
CA PRO A 117 -10.22 -18.90 17.92
C PRO A 117 -10.46 -17.46 17.44
N LEU A 118 -9.79 -17.05 16.36
CA LEU A 118 -10.03 -15.77 15.71
C LEU A 118 -11.25 -15.89 14.78
N ILE A 119 -12.42 -15.49 15.28
CA ILE A 119 -13.67 -15.51 14.50
C ILE A 119 -13.84 -14.20 13.74
N ASP A 120 -13.67 -13.07 14.43
CA ASP A 120 -14.02 -11.75 13.87
C ASP A 120 -12.91 -11.13 13.01
N ILE A 121 -11.65 -11.29 13.40
CA ILE A 121 -10.50 -10.71 12.66
C ILE A 121 -10.49 -11.18 11.19
N PRO A 122 -10.64 -12.49 10.87
CA PRO A 122 -10.70 -12.93 9.48
C PRO A 122 -11.92 -12.43 8.71
N ARG A 123 -13.02 -12.08 9.40
CA ARG A 123 -14.22 -11.52 8.75
C ARG A 123 -14.03 -10.06 8.35
N MET A 124 -13.19 -9.31 9.07
CA MET A 124 -12.93 -7.89 8.81
C MET A 124 -12.21 -7.64 7.49
N VAL A 125 -11.54 -8.64 6.91
CA VAL A 125 -10.78 -8.50 5.65
C VAL A 125 -11.54 -9.02 4.42
N VAL A 126 -12.73 -9.60 4.62
CA VAL A 126 -13.58 -10.03 3.50
C VAL A 126 -14.20 -8.79 2.88
N LYS A 127 -13.97 -8.58 1.57
CA LYS A 127 -14.60 -7.48 0.83
C LYS A 127 -16.12 -7.60 0.92
N VAL A 128 -16.78 -6.51 1.33
CA VAL A 128 -18.24 -6.37 1.35
C VAL A 128 -18.74 -6.06 -0.05
#